data_AF-A0A671URA5-F1
#
_entry.id   AF-A0A671URA5-F1
#
_cell.length_a   1.000
_cell.length_b   1.000
_cell.length_c   1.000
_cell.angle_alpha   90.00
_cell.angle_beta   90.00
_cell.angle_gamma   90.00
#
_symmetry.space_group_name_H-M   'P 1'
#
loop_
_entity.id
_entity.type
_entity.pdbx_description
1 polymer ?
#
loop_
_entity_poly.entity_id
_entity_poly.type
_entity_poly.pdbx_seq_one_letter_code
_entity_poly.pdbx_strand_id
1 'polypeptide(L)'
;MDKKVVEAESEGIDWGGRGAAEGEVSKKSKTLSKNVHTCLPYPLTDPVKCSLIKGDYLYFHYGCDGHDDRGWGCGYRTVQTMASWLCHNWFPLKDKRRPPPSLLEIQEALVAMGDKPGSFSSSREWIGTFEASLVLDYFYDVPCKLVHVRGGGAELEQVAVGELHQHFEKHGSPVMMGGDRDNSSKGILGVCTGDSGSYLLVVDPHYYGCQLERTELQGRGWVAWKRVSSLDQSSFYNLCMPQTAPPKMNIN
;
A
#
# COMPACT_ATOMS: atom_id res chain seq x y z
N MET A 1 -41.74 24.14 -26.29
CA MET A 1 -40.97 22.99 -26.83
C MET A 1 -39.75 22.87 -25.94
N ASP A 2 -39.98 22.26 -24.79
CA ASP A 2 -39.08 22.24 -23.64
C ASP A 2 -37.96 21.22 -23.85
N LYS A 3 -36.71 21.67 -23.83
CA LYS A 3 -35.56 20.79 -23.70
C LYS A 3 -35.16 20.71 -22.23
N LYS A 4 -35.60 19.64 -21.57
CA LYS A 4 -35.05 19.18 -20.29
C LYS A 4 -33.59 18.78 -20.50
N VAL A 5 -32.68 19.47 -19.82
CA VAL A 5 -31.33 18.98 -19.57
C VAL A 5 -31.42 18.08 -18.34
N VAL A 6 -31.01 16.83 -18.48
CA VAL A 6 -30.88 15.87 -17.38
C VAL A 6 -29.46 16.02 -16.85
N GLU A 7 -29.31 16.61 -15.68
CA GLU A 7 -28.04 16.62 -14.94
C GLU A 7 -27.79 15.22 -14.37
N ALA A 8 -26.60 14.68 -14.64
CA ALA A 8 -26.13 13.43 -14.08
C ALA A 8 -25.68 13.67 -12.63
N GLU A 9 -26.31 12.99 -11.68
CA GLU A 9 -25.91 12.98 -10.28
C GLU A 9 -24.50 12.37 -10.15
N SER A 10 -23.55 13.19 -9.71
CA SER A 10 -22.23 12.72 -9.29
C SER A 10 -22.35 12.15 -7.87
N GLU A 11 -22.22 10.84 -7.72
CA GLU A 11 -22.14 10.20 -6.40
C GLU A 11 -20.82 10.58 -5.73
N GLY A 12 -20.85 11.68 -4.96
CA GLY A 12 -19.78 12.07 -4.06
C GLY A 12 -19.71 11.10 -2.87
N ILE A 13 -18.53 10.53 -2.65
CA ILE A 13 -18.25 9.69 -1.48
C ILE A 13 -18.28 10.58 -0.23
N ASP A 14 -19.15 10.26 0.72
CA ASP A 14 -19.25 10.91 2.03
C ASP A 14 -18.03 10.57 2.89
N TRP A 15 -17.22 11.59 3.18
CA TRP A 15 -16.01 11.51 4.00
C TRP A 15 -16.29 11.50 5.52
N GLY A 16 -17.50 11.14 5.95
CA GLY A 16 -17.78 10.72 7.33
C GLY A 16 -17.72 11.86 8.36
N GLY A 17 -18.11 13.07 7.96
CA GLY A 17 -18.19 14.22 8.84
C GLY A 17 -19.49 14.29 9.63
N ARG A 18 -19.69 13.44 10.65
CA ARG A 18 -20.55 13.73 11.83
C ARG A 18 -20.52 12.61 12.89
N GLY A 19 -19.93 12.95 14.05
CA GLY A 19 -20.35 12.49 15.36
C GLY A 19 -19.94 11.09 15.80
N ALA A 20 -18.74 10.95 16.36
CA ALA A 20 -18.45 9.87 17.32
C ALA A 20 -18.44 10.49 18.72
N ALA A 21 -19.45 10.13 19.53
CA ALA A 21 -19.53 10.48 20.93
C ALA A 21 -18.32 9.88 21.69
N GLU A 22 -17.75 10.69 22.58
CA GLU A 22 -16.64 10.31 23.45
C GLU A 22 -17.10 9.21 24.43
N GLY A 23 -16.69 7.97 24.16
CA GLY A 23 -16.79 6.84 25.08
C GLY A 23 -15.39 6.43 25.55
N GLU A 24 -15.24 6.23 26.87
CA GLU A 24 -14.01 5.81 27.55
C GLU A 24 -13.26 4.68 26.81
N VAL A 25 -12.07 5.00 26.31
CA VAL A 25 -11.20 4.03 25.64
C VAL A 25 -10.43 3.23 26.71
N SER A 26 -10.94 2.05 27.03
CA SER A 26 -10.16 1.02 27.70
C SER A 26 -8.88 0.74 26.91
N LYS A 27 -7.71 0.92 27.55
CA LYS A 27 -6.37 0.68 27.00
C LYS A 27 -6.15 -0.83 26.75
N LYS A 28 -6.84 -1.41 25.78
CA LYS A 28 -6.36 -2.63 25.12
C LYS A 28 -5.22 -2.21 24.20
N SER A 29 -4.07 -2.83 24.36
CA SER A 29 -2.99 -2.76 23.37
C SER A 29 -3.58 -3.18 22.02
N LYS A 30 -3.84 -2.21 21.14
CA LYS A 30 -4.46 -2.45 19.83
C LYS A 30 -3.43 -3.19 18.98
N THR A 31 -3.64 -4.49 18.79
CA THR A 31 -2.76 -5.31 17.96
C THR A 31 -3.19 -5.13 16.52
N LEU A 32 -2.33 -4.73 15.60
CA LEU A 32 -2.71 -4.54 14.19
C LEU A 32 -3.22 -5.84 13.55
N SER A 33 -4.15 -5.72 12.61
CA SER A 33 -4.68 -6.86 11.88
C SER A 33 -3.64 -7.45 10.94
N LYS A 34 -3.45 -8.78 11.01
CA LYS A 34 -2.44 -9.51 10.23
C LYS A 34 -3.06 -10.11 8.96
N ASN A 35 -2.33 -10.08 7.85
CA ASN A 35 -2.70 -10.75 6.60
C ASN A 35 -4.15 -10.52 6.16
N VAL A 36 -4.60 -9.27 6.18
CA VAL A 36 -6.00 -8.88 5.95
C VAL A 36 -6.56 -9.26 4.57
N HIS A 37 -5.70 -9.60 3.62
CA HIS A 37 -6.10 -10.12 2.31
C HIS A 37 -6.51 -11.60 2.28
N THR A 38 -6.16 -12.37 3.31
CA THR A 38 -6.41 -13.82 3.32
C THR A 38 -7.91 -14.12 3.34
N CYS A 39 -8.31 -15.21 2.68
CA CYS A 39 -9.72 -15.60 2.51
C CYS A 39 -10.58 -14.62 1.69
N LEU A 40 -10.01 -13.57 1.10
CA LEU A 40 -10.70 -12.75 0.12
C LEU A 40 -10.93 -13.59 -1.16
N PRO A 41 -12.17 -13.69 -1.68
CA PRO A 41 -12.43 -14.40 -2.92
C PRO A 41 -11.61 -13.83 -4.09
N TYR A 42 -11.17 -14.70 -4.99
CA TYR A 42 -10.53 -14.26 -6.23
C TYR A 42 -11.52 -13.45 -7.10
N PRO A 43 -11.04 -12.45 -7.86
CA PRO A 43 -11.90 -11.62 -8.69
C PRO A 43 -12.37 -12.34 -9.95
N LEU A 44 -11.75 -13.47 -10.28
CA LEU A 44 -11.97 -14.26 -11.48
C LEU A 44 -12.15 -15.73 -11.09
N THR A 45 -13.10 -16.41 -11.74
CA THR A 45 -13.38 -17.84 -11.51
C THR A 45 -12.29 -18.74 -12.07
N ASP A 46 -11.72 -18.36 -13.23
CA ASP A 46 -10.63 -19.09 -13.89
C ASP A 46 -9.56 -18.11 -14.38
N PRO A 47 -8.67 -17.64 -13.49
CA PRO A 47 -7.61 -16.71 -13.87
C PRO A 47 -6.51 -17.43 -14.65
N VAL A 48 -6.07 -16.81 -15.75
CA VAL A 48 -4.88 -17.25 -16.51
C VAL A 48 -3.64 -17.27 -15.61
N LYS A 49 -3.50 -16.24 -14.77
CA LYS A 49 -2.39 -16.15 -13.81
C LYS A 49 -2.79 -15.35 -12.59
N CYS A 50 -2.46 -15.85 -11.40
CA CYS A 50 -2.57 -15.09 -10.16
C CYS A 50 -1.28 -15.21 -9.35
N SER A 51 -0.73 -14.07 -8.94
CA SER A 51 0.49 -14.00 -8.13
C SER A 51 0.24 -13.09 -6.93
N LEU A 52 0.51 -13.60 -5.73
CA LEU A 52 0.29 -12.91 -4.46
C LEU A 52 1.62 -12.77 -3.72
N ILE A 53 1.65 -11.89 -2.71
CA ILE A 53 2.73 -11.89 -1.72
C ILE A 53 2.88 -13.28 -1.06
N LYS A 54 4.05 -13.52 -0.47
CA LYS A 54 4.36 -14.74 0.29
C LYS A 54 4.81 -14.34 1.69
N GLY A 55 4.21 -14.89 2.72
CA GLY A 55 4.56 -14.57 4.10
C GLY A 55 3.70 -13.49 4.74
N ASP A 56 4.08 -13.11 5.95
CA ASP A 56 3.23 -12.38 6.89
C ASP A 56 3.45 -10.87 6.87
N TYR A 57 2.39 -10.08 7.03
CA TYR A 57 2.46 -8.62 7.25
C TYR A 57 1.35 -8.13 8.18
N LEU A 58 1.52 -6.90 8.67
CA LEU A 58 0.53 -6.16 9.46
C LEU A 58 -0.07 -5.03 8.64
N TYR A 59 -1.38 -4.82 8.77
CA TYR A 59 -2.10 -3.73 8.13
C TYR A 59 -1.96 -2.43 8.93
N PHE A 60 -1.08 -1.54 8.45
CA PHE A 60 -0.96 -0.18 8.99
C PHE A 60 -1.90 0.76 8.24
N HIS A 61 -2.56 1.64 8.98
CA HIS A 61 -3.56 2.57 8.47
C HIS A 61 -3.59 3.85 9.33
N TYR A 62 -4.35 4.86 8.93
CA TYR A 62 -4.42 6.12 9.67
C TYR A 62 -4.77 5.94 11.14
N GLY A 63 -4.06 6.66 12.00
CA GLY A 63 -4.32 6.67 13.45
C GLY A 63 -4.00 5.38 14.19
N CYS A 64 -3.43 4.36 13.54
CA CYS A 64 -3.31 3.02 14.13
C CYS A 64 -2.37 2.96 15.34
N ASP A 65 -1.42 3.90 15.44
CA ASP A 65 -0.47 4.07 16.55
C ASP A 65 -0.81 5.27 17.45
N GLY A 66 -1.99 5.88 17.28
CA GLY A 66 -2.44 7.04 18.04
C GLY A 66 -2.01 8.39 17.47
N HIS A 67 -1.20 8.43 16.40
CA HIS A 67 -0.89 9.68 15.70
C HIS A 67 -1.94 9.99 14.64
N ASP A 68 -2.54 11.18 14.67
CA ASP A 68 -3.52 11.59 13.65
C ASP A 68 -2.83 12.06 12.36
N ASP A 69 -2.64 11.11 11.45
CA ASP A 69 -1.99 11.29 10.16
C ASP A 69 -2.95 11.35 8.97
N ARG A 70 -4.25 11.56 9.22
CA ARG A 70 -5.25 11.67 8.15
C ARG A 70 -4.90 12.79 7.18
N GLY A 71 -4.97 12.48 5.88
CA GLY A 71 -4.73 13.42 4.79
C GLY A 71 -3.28 13.59 4.37
N TRP A 72 -2.31 12.99 5.07
CA TRP A 72 -0.88 13.09 4.70
C TRP A 72 -0.06 11.82 4.98
N GLY A 73 -0.53 10.94 5.86
CA GLY A 73 0.21 9.78 6.35
C GLY A 73 0.22 8.54 5.46
N CYS A 74 -0.51 8.51 4.34
CA CYS A 74 -0.82 7.24 3.64
C CYS A 74 0.44 6.56 3.10
N GLY A 75 1.42 7.35 2.62
CA GLY A 75 2.74 6.86 2.22
C GLY A 75 3.47 6.19 3.37
N TYR A 76 3.50 6.83 4.54
CA TYR A 76 4.12 6.29 5.75
C TYR A 76 3.48 4.96 6.20
N ARG A 77 2.15 4.88 6.20
CA ARG A 77 1.43 3.65 6.57
C ARG A 77 1.65 2.51 5.58
N THR A 78 1.80 2.85 4.31
CA THR A 78 2.16 1.85 3.29
C THR A 78 3.59 1.35 3.50
N VAL A 79 4.54 2.24 3.79
CA VAL A 79 5.92 1.88 4.16
C VAL A 79 5.94 0.98 5.40
N GLN A 80 5.16 1.30 6.45
CA GLN A 80 5.08 0.48 7.66
C GLN A 80 4.50 -0.92 7.36
N THR A 81 3.51 -1.02 6.48
CA THR A 81 2.98 -2.30 6.00
C THR A 81 4.07 -3.13 5.31
N MET A 82 4.83 -2.53 4.39
CA MET A 82 5.95 -3.20 3.70
C MET A 82 7.07 -3.59 4.68
N ALA A 83 7.45 -2.68 5.57
CA ALA A 83 8.45 -2.90 6.60
C ALA A 83 8.07 -4.05 7.52
N SER A 84 6.79 -4.15 7.92
CA SER A 84 6.31 -5.26 8.74
C SER A 84 6.51 -6.62 8.06
N TRP A 85 6.34 -6.66 6.73
CA TRP A 85 6.63 -7.86 5.96
C TRP A 85 8.12 -8.20 5.98
N LEU A 86 9.01 -7.21 5.85
CA LEU A 86 10.45 -7.42 5.96
C LEU A 86 10.82 -7.97 7.34
N CYS A 87 10.26 -7.41 8.42
CA CYS A 87 10.47 -7.86 9.79
C CYS A 87 10.07 -9.33 10.01
N HIS A 88 9.02 -9.81 9.32
CA HIS A 88 8.52 -11.17 9.45
C HIS A 88 9.25 -12.19 8.56
N ASN A 89 9.68 -11.78 7.37
CA ASN A 89 10.02 -12.73 6.31
C ASN A 89 11.46 -12.61 5.77
N TRP A 90 12.15 -11.49 6.00
CA TRP A 90 13.46 -11.23 5.37
C TRP A 90 14.65 -11.67 6.23
N PHE A 91 15.57 -12.43 5.64
CA PHE A 91 16.83 -12.92 6.25
C PHE A 91 17.99 -12.25 5.52
N PRO A 92 18.96 -11.60 6.19
CA PRO A 92 19.59 -12.00 7.46
C PRO A 92 19.16 -11.23 8.73
N LEU A 93 18.04 -10.49 8.71
CA LEU A 93 17.57 -9.67 9.84
C LEU A 93 17.23 -10.44 11.14
N LYS A 94 17.42 -11.77 11.22
CA LYS A 94 17.12 -12.55 12.43
C LYS A 94 17.88 -12.05 13.68
N ASP A 95 19.07 -11.46 13.52
CA ASP A 95 19.85 -10.90 14.62
C ASP A 95 19.56 -9.40 14.89
N LYS A 96 18.74 -8.75 14.05
CA LYS A 96 18.32 -7.34 14.19
C LYS A 96 16.84 -7.20 13.82
N ARG A 97 15.95 -7.84 14.58
CA ARG A 97 14.50 -7.64 14.45
C ARG A 97 14.13 -6.22 14.88
N ARG A 98 14.26 -5.25 13.96
CA ARG A 98 13.73 -3.90 14.15
C ARG A 98 12.22 -3.91 13.87
N PRO A 99 11.38 -3.27 14.69
CA PRO A 99 9.99 -3.03 14.32
C PRO A 99 9.90 -2.11 13.09
N PRO A 100 8.74 -2.01 12.42
CA PRO A 100 8.47 -0.94 11.46
C PRO A 100 8.75 0.44 12.08
N PRO A 101 9.45 1.35 11.37
CA PRO A 101 9.75 2.68 11.90
C PRO A 101 8.46 3.49 12.11
N SER A 102 8.46 4.36 13.11
CA SER A 102 7.43 5.37 13.31
C SER A 102 7.44 6.43 12.20
N LEU A 103 6.36 7.21 12.08
CA LEU A 103 6.30 8.34 11.13
C LEU A 103 7.46 9.33 11.35
N LEU A 104 7.79 9.61 12.61
CA LEU A 104 8.90 10.49 12.96
C LEU A 104 10.25 9.89 12.55
N GLU A 105 10.51 8.62 12.86
CA GLU A 105 11.77 7.96 12.45
C GLU A 105 11.92 7.94 10.92
N ILE A 106 10.83 7.79 10.17
CA ILE A 106 10.85 7.88 8.71
C ILE A 106 11.27 9.29 8.26
N GLN A 107 10.68 10.34 8.86
CA GLN A 107 11.03 11.73 8.54
C GLN A 107 12.49 12.05 8.89
N GLU A 108 12.93 11.64 10.08
CA GLU A 108 14.31 11.83 10.54
C GLU A 108 15.31 11.10 9.65
N ALA A 109 14.99 9.89 9.17
CA ALA A 109 15.83 9.17 8.22
C ALA A 109 15.98 9.92 6.88
N LEU A 110 14.88 10.45 6.34
CA LEU A 110 14.91 11.23 5.10
C LEU A 110 15.74 12.51 5.24
N VAL A 111 15.68 13.17 6.40
CA VAL A 111 16.55 14.31 6.72
C VAL A 111 18.01 13.87 6.86
N ALA A 112 18.27 12.77 7.57
CA ALA A 112 19.63 12.27 7.79
C ALA A 112 20.32 11.84 6.48
N MET A 113 19.56 11.33 5.51
CA MET A 113 20.06 10.99 4.17
C MET A 113 20.26 12.23 3.27
N GLY A 114 19.80 13.42 3.70
CA GLY A 114 19.88 14.64 2.91
C GLY A 114 18.83 14.76 1.80
N ASP A 115 17.84 13.87 1.76
CA ASP A 115 16.73 13.92 0.79
C ASP A 115 15.76 15.07 1.11
N LYS A 116 15.54 15.34 2.40
CA LYS A 116 14.63 16.39 2.89
C LYS A 116 15.36 17.40 3.77
N PRO A 117 14.90 18.67 3.82
CA PRO A 117 15.44 19.67 4.74
C PRO A 117 15.08 19.36 6.20
N GLY A 118 15.84 19.91 7.15
CA GLY A 118 15.58 19.69 8.58
C GLY A 118 14.15 20.04 9.05
N SER A 119 13.48 20.97 8.36
CA SER A 119 12.07 21.33 8.64
C SER A 119 11.05 20.23 8.31
N PHE A 120 11.46 19.19 7.57
CA PHE A 120 10.61 18.06 7.24
C PHE A 120 10.36 17.14 8.43
N SER A 121 11.31 17.06 9.37
CA SER A 121 11.12 16.30 10.60
C SER A 121 10.02 16.92 11.45
N SER A 122 9.11 16.09 11.96
CA SER A 122 7.89 16.49 12.67
C SER A 122 6.90 17.32 11.85
N SER A 123 7.05 17.36 10.52
CA SER A 123 6.08 17.99 9.62
C SER A 123 4.86 17.08 9.38
N ARG A 124 3.90 17.58 8.60
CA ARG A 124 2.77 16.81 8.06
C ARG A 124 2.85 16.67 6.54
N GLU A 125 4.06 16.74 5.99
CA GLU A 125 4.26 16.53 4.56
C GLU A 125 4.08 15.05 4.21
N TRP A 126 3.61 14.77 3.00
CA TRP A 126 3.43 13.41 2.50
C TRP A 126 4.74 12.86 1.91
N ILE A 127 4.82 11.54 1.74
CA ILE A 127 5.93 10.85 1.07
C ILE A 127 5.42 9.95 -0.05
N GLY A 128 6.23 9.80 -1.11
CA GLY A 128 5.92 8.97 -2.26
C GLY A 128 6.73 7.68 -2.32
N THR A 129 6.70 7.04 -3.48
CA THR A 129 7.40 5.78 -3.75
C THR A 129 8.92 5.94 -3.74
N PHE A 130 9.43 7.11 -4.08
CA PHE A 130 10.87 7.38 -4.06
C PHE A 130 11.37 7.42 -2.62
N GLU A 131 10.76 8.23 -1.75
CA GLU A 131 11.09 8.27 -0.33
C GLU A 131 10.90 6.89 0.33
N ALA A 132 9.84 6.15 -0.03
CA ALA A 132 9.65 4.78 0.43
C ALA A 132 10.85 3.88 0.09
N SER A 133 11.42 4.00 -1.12
CA SER A 133 12.60 3.23 -1.51
C SER A 133 13.83 3.56 -0.66
N LEU A 134 14.07 4.84 -0.36
CA LEU A 134 15.18 5.28 0.49
C LEU A 134 15.02 4.75 1.91
N VAL A 135 13.79 4.81 2.44
CA VAL A 135 13.48 4.39 3.81
C VAL A 135 13.65 2.88 3.99
N LEU A 136 13.20 2.07 3.03
CA LEU A 136 13.36 0.62 3.09
C LEU A 136 14.84 0.20 2.99
N ASP A 137 15.62 0.88 2.14
CA ASP A 137 17.06 0.67 2.03
C ASP A 137 17.78 1.06 3.35
N TYR A 138 17.50 2.26 3.86
CA TYR A 138 18.11 2.78 5.08
C TYR A 138 17.88 1.89 6.31
N PHE A 139 16.66 1.41 6.52
CA PHE A 139 16.32 0.64 7.72
C PHE A 139 16.58 -0.86 7.61
N TYR A 140 16.52 -1.42 6.39
CA TYR A 140 16.48 -2.87 6.19
C TYR A 140 17.52 -3.40 5.21
N ASP A 141 18.33 -2.53 4.58
CA ASP A 141 19.30 -2.90 3.54
C ASP A 141 18.60 -3.63 2.38
N VAL A 142 17.43 -3.10 1.99
CA VAL A 142 16.60 -3.64 0.91
C VAL A 142 16.42 -2.58 -0.18
N PRO A 143 17.17 -2.68 -1.29
CA PRO A 143 16.98 -1.79 -2.42
C PRO A 143 15.62 -2.08 -3.09
N CYS A 144 15.05 -1.07 -3.74
CA CYS A 144 13.77 -1.19 -4.45
C CYS A 144 13.92 -0.92 -5.94
N LYS A 145 13.18 -1.66 -6.77
CA LYS A 145 12.95 -1.29 -8.17
C LYS A 145 11.81 -0.27 -8.22
N LEU A 146 12.05 0.87 -8.86
CA LEU A 146 11.02 1.87 -9.15
C LEU A 146 10.50 1.67 -10.57
N VAL A 147 9.18 1.53 -10.71
CA VAL A 147 8.51 1.43 -12.01
C VAL A 147 7.58 2.62 -12.17
N HIS A 148 7.80 3.39 -13.23
CA HIS A 148 7.03 4.59 -13.54
C HIS A 148 6.13 4.32 -14.75
N VAL A 149 4.83 4.57 -14.59
CA VAL A 149 3.78 4.33 -15.59
C VAL A 149 3.14 5.66 -15.91
N ARG A 150 3.32 6.15 -17.14
CA ARG A 150 2.92 7.50 -17.58
C ARG A 150 1.54 7.55 -18.25
N GLY A 151 1.11 6.46 -18.87
CA GLY A 151 -0.10 6.34 -19.67
C GLY A 151 -1.32 5.81 -18.91
N GLY A 152 -1.40 6.04 -17.60
CA GLY A 152 -2.51 5.60 -16.76
C GLY A 152 -2.74 4.09 -16.76
N GLY A 153 -4.00 3.68 -16.61
CA GLY A 153 -4.37 2.27 -16.50
C GLY A 153 -4.08 1.43 -17.75
N ALA A 154 -4.08 2.01 -18.95
CA ALA A 154 -3.74 1.28 -20.18
C ALA A 154 -2.27 0.84 -20.21
N GLU A 155 -1.34 1.72 -19.81
CA GLU A 155 0.07 1.34 -19.68
C GLU A 155 0.30 0.46 -18.43
N LEU A 156 -0.48 0.67 -17.35
CA LEU A 156 -0.44 -0.21 -16.18
C LEU A 156 -0.74 -1.67 -16.57
N GLU A 157 -1.77 -1.88 -17.40
CA GLU A 157 -2.14 -3.21 -17.92
C GLU A 157 -1.02 -3.83 -18.76
N GLN A 158 -0.37 -3.05 -19.62
CA GLN A 158 0.63 -3.55 -20.56
C GLN A 158 2.00 -3.78 -19.91
N VAL A 159 2.39 -2.94 -18.95
CA VAL A 159 3.75 -2.90 -18.40
C VAL A 159 3.77 -3.37 -16.94
N ALA A 160 3.00 -2.72 -16.08
CA ALA A 160 3.10 -2.95 -14.65
C ALA A 160 2.56 -4.31 -14.20
N VAL A 161 1.53 -4.86 -14.86
CA VAL A 161 0.98 -6.19 -14.54
C VAL A 161 2.05 -7.27 -14.69
N GLY A 162 2.82 -7.24 -15.79
CA GLY A 162 3.90 -8.20 -16.02
C GLY A 162 5.00 -8.09 -14.96
N GLU A 163 5.39 -6.86 -14.62
CA GLU A 163 6.38 -6.57 -13.56
C GLU A 163 5.90 -7.05 -12.19
N LEU A 164 4.63 -6.84 -11.86
CA LEU A 164 4.03 -7.29 -10.60
C LEU A 164 4.00 -8.82 -10.51
N HIS A 165 3.62 -9.52 -11.57
CA HIS A 165 3.69 -10.98 -11.59
C HIS A 165 5.11 -11.49 -11.32
N GLN A 166 6.10 -10.96 -12.04
CA GLN A 166 7.51 -11.35 -11.86
C GLN A 166 7.99 -11.05 -10.44
N HIS A 167 7.60 -9.90 -9.89
CA HIS A 167 7.97 -9.50 -8.53
C HIS A 167 7.38 -10.42 -7.47
N PHE A 168 6.08 -10.72 -7.52
CA PHE A 168 5.47 -11.61 -6.53
C PHE A 168 5.97 -13.05 -6.66
N GLU A 169 6.32 -13.50 -7.87
CA GLU A 169 6.95 -14.80 -8.08
C GLU A 169 8.35 -14.88 -7.46
N LYS A 170 9.18 -13.87 -7.72
CA LYS A 170 10.60 -13.83 -7.34
C LYS A 170 10.84 -13.37 -5.90
N HIS A 171 10.16 -12.32 -5.47
CA HIS A 171 10.37 -11.63 -4.20
C HIS A 171 9.26 -11.90 -3.20
N GLY A 172 8.00 -11.92 -3.67
CA GLY A 172 6.83 -12.17 -2.82
C GLY A 172 6.56 -11.08 -1.78
N SER A 173 7.22 -9.92 -1.87
CA SER A 173 7.07 -8.80 -0.95
C SER A 173 5.95 -7.84 -1.40
N PRO A 174 5.28 -7.13 -0.46
CA PRO A 174 4.33 -6.08 -0.79
C PRO A 174 4.96 -4.96 -1.65
N VAL A 175 4.15 -4.33 -2.49
CA VAL A 175 4.56 -3.20 -3.34
C VAL A 175 3.78 -1.95 -2.92
N MET A 176 4.44 -0.79 -2.83
CA MET A 176 3.73 0.49 -2.72
C MET A 176 3.39 1.00 -4.11
N MET A 177 2.16 1.46 -4.29
CA MET A 177 1.69 2.17 -5.47
C MET A 177 1.25 3.58 -5.07
N GLY A 178 1.82 4.59 -5.73
CA GLY A 178 1.39 5.98 -5.60
C GLY A 178 0.81 6.49 -6.91
N GLY A 179 -0.30 7.22 -6.84
CA GLY A 179 -0.87 7.99 -7.95
C GLY A 179 -0.75 9.49 -7.70
N ASP A 180 -0.64 10.26 -8.79
CA ASP A 180 -0.55 11.72 -8.74
C ASP A 180 -1.91 12.36 -8.41
N ARG A 181 -2.94 12.00 -9.18
CA ARG A 181 -4.23 12.69 -9.10
C ARG A 181 -5.07 12.29 -7.89
N ASP A 182 -4.80 11.13 -7.31
CA ASP A 182 -5.46 10.67 -6.08
C ASP A 182 -4.67 11.03 -4.81
N ASN A 183 -3.43 11.54 -4.93
CA ASN A 183 -2.49 11.82 -3.83
C ASN A 183 -2.47 10.69 -2.78
N SER A 184 -2.59 9.45 -3.24
CA SER A 184 -2.96 8.32 -2.39
C SER A 184 -1.98 7.18 -2.60
N SER A 185 -1.28 6.84 -1.53
CA SER A 185 -0.50 5.61 -1.46
C SER A 185 -1.39 4.41 -1.15
N LYS A 186 -1.12 3.28 -1.80
CA LYS A 186 -1.80 2.01 -1.60
C LYS A 186 -0.79 0.86 -1.57
N GLY A 187 -1.06 -0.15 -0.75
CA GLY A 187 -0.32 -1.40 -0.78
C GLY A 187 -0.89 -2.35 -1.84
N ILE A 188 -0.05 -2.86 -2.73
CA ILE A 188 -0.41 -3.89 -3.70
C ILE A 188 0.16 -5.22 -3.21
N LEU A 189 -0.74 -6.18 -2.97
CA LEU A 189 -0.40 -7.50 -2.40
C LEU A 189 -0.58 -8.65 -3.39
N GLY A 190 -0.98 -8.34 -4.62
CA GLY A 190 -1.19 -9.35 -5.63
C GLY A 190 -1.72 -8.79 -6.93
N VAL A 191 -1.61 -9.60 -7.97
CA VAL A 191 -2.16 -9.35 -9.30
C VAL A 191 -2.79 -10.63 -9.84
N CYS A 192 -3.97 -10.49 -10.44
CA CYS A 192 -4.75 -11.57 -11.00
C CYS A 192 -5.19 -11.18 -12.42
N THR A 193 -4.78 -11.97 -13.41
CA THR A 193 -4.96 -11.71 -14.83
C THR A 193 -5.84 -12.79 -15.44
N GLY A 194 -6.87 -12.37 -16.17
CA GLY A 194 -7.68 -13.24 -17.02
C GLY A 194 -7.81 -12.68 -18.43
N ASP A 195 -8.62 -13.33 -19.25
CA ASP A 195 -8.74 -13.00 -20.68
C ASP A 195 -9.25 -11.58 -20.96
N SER A 196 -10.00 -11.00 -20.02
CA SER A 196 -10.62 -9.67 -20.15
C SER A 196 -9.89 -8.56 -19.37
N GLY A 197 -8.68 -8.87 -18.89
CA GLY A 197 -7.79 -7.93 -18.21
C GLY A 197 -7.48 -8.30 -16.76
N SER A 198 -6.80 -7.38 -16.10
CA SER A 198 -6.14 -7.64 -14.83
C SER A 198 -6.77 -6.93 -13.64
N TYR A 199 -6.52 -7.49 -12.45
CA TYR A 199 -6.97 -7.00 -11.16
C TYR A 199 -5.78 -6.89 -10.20
N LEU A 200 -5.75 -5.82 -9.42
CA LEU A 200 -4.79 -5.62 -8.36
C LEU A 200 -5.44 -5.84 -7.00
N LEU A 201 -4.78 -6.60 -6.13
CA LEU A 201 -5.19 -6.75 -4.75
C LEU A 201 -4.66 -5.56 -3.95
N VAL A 202 -5.56 -4.63 -3.65
CA VAL A 202 -5.26 -3.36 -2.98
C VAL A 202 -5.54 -3.49 -1.49
N VAL A 203 -4.60 -2.98 -0.69
CA VAL A 203 -4.77 -2.68 0.73
C VAL A 203 -4.64 -1.17 0.90
N ASP A 204 -5.74 -0.56 1.32
CA ASP A 204 -5.90 0.88 1.41
C ASP A 204 -5.56 1.36 2.84
N PRO A 205 -4.54 2.21 3.04
CA PRO A 205 -4.13 2.68 4.36
C PRO A 205 -5.02 3.81 4.93
N HIS A 206 -6.04 4.28 4.21
CA HIS A 206 -6.83 5.46 4.61
C HIS A 206 -7.90 5.14 5.66
N TYR A 207 -8.05 3.88 6.07
CA TYR A 207 -8.96 3.53 7.14
C TYR A 207 -8.58 4.26 8.43
N TYR A 208 -9.55 4.94 9.04
CA TYR A 208 -9.42 5.59 10.33
C TYR A 208 -10.57 5.15 11.23
N GLY A 209 -10.25 4.52 12.36
CA GLY A 209 -11.26 4.07 13.30
C GLY A 209 -10.74 3.05 14.31
N CYS A 210 -11.68 2.33 14.94
CA CYS A 210 -11.36 1.19 15.80
C CYS A 210 -10.80 0.02 14.98
N GLN A 211 -10.16 -0.93 15.66
CA GLN A 211 -9.73 -2.14 14.99
C GLN A 211 -10.94 -2.89 14.42
N LEU A 212 -10.89 -3.22 13.14
CA LEU A 212 -11.90 -4.02 12.46
C LEU A 212 -11.43 -5.45 12.25
N GLU A 213 -12.40 -6.35 12.26
CA GLU A 213 -12.19 -7.70 11.78
C GLU A 213 -11.88 -7.71 10.28
N ARG A 214 -11.10 -8.70 9.87
CA ARG A 214 -10.65 -8.86 8.47
C ARG A 214 -11.82 -8.89 7.48
N THR A 215 -12.91 -9.59 7.80
CA THR A 215 -14.10 -9.67 6.94
C THR A 215 -14.77 -8.31 6.75
N GLU A 216 -14.71 -7.44 7.76
CA GLU A 216 -15.27 -6.10 7.69
C GLU A 216 -14.39 -5.15 6.90
N LEU A 217 -13.05 -5.27 7.02
CA LEU A 217 -12.11 -4.57 6.14
C LEU A 217 -12.34 -4.91 4.67
N GLN A 218 -12.58 -6.19 4.38
CA GLN A 218 -12.87 -6.68 3.04
C GLN A 218 -14.25 -6.22 2.55
N GLY A 219 -15.30 -6.38 3.36
CA GLY A 219 -16.67 -6.01 3.00
C GLY A 219 -16.86 -4.51 2.77
N ARG A 220 -16.06 -3.67 3.44
CA ARG A 220 -16.04 -2.20 3.24
C ARG A 220 -15.09 -1.76 2.11
N GLY A 221 -14.36 -2.68 1.49
CA GLY A 221 -13.49 -2.39 0.35
C GLY A 221 -12.11 -1.82 0.68
N TRP A 222 -11.70 -1.78 1.96
CA TRP A 222 -10.34 -1.40 2.38
C TRP A 222 -9.28 -2.42 1.94
N VAL A 223 -9.71 -3.67 1.76
CA VAL A 223 -8.91 -4.76 1.20
C VAL A 223 -9.71 -5.40 0.09
N ALA A 224 -9.36 -5.13 -1.16
CA ALA A 224 -10.19 -5.51 -2.30
C ALA A 224 -9.38 -5.73 -3.58
N TRP A 225 -9.90 -6.59 -4.44
CA TRP A 225 -9.48 -6.64 -5.83
C TRP A 225 -10.07 -5.45 -6.59
N LYS A 226 -9.21 -4.69 -7.27
CA LYS A 226 -9.59 -3.57 -8.13
C LYS A 226 -9.17 -3.86 -9.55
N ARG A 227 -10.11 -3.73 -10.50
CA ARG A 227 -9.81 -3.92 -11.91
C ARG A 227 -8.88 -2.80 -12.38
N VAL A 228 -7.81 -3.11 -13.11
CA VAL A 228 -6.85 -2.11 -13.59
C VAL A 228 -7.54 -1.02 -14.42
N SER A 229 -8.51 -1.38 -15.25
CA SER A 229 -9.28 -0.42 -16.04
C SER A 229 -10.20 0.49 -15.23
N SER A 230 -10.43 0.21 -13.94
CA SER A 230 -11.18 1.10 -13.04
C SER A 230 -10.32 2.20 -12.41
N LEU A 231 -9.00 2.10 -12.55
CA LEU A 231 -8.07 3.13 -12.10
C LEU A 231 -8.12 4.34 -13.03
N ASP A 232 -7.67 5.51 -12.56
CA ASP A 232 -7.63 6.71 -13.39
C ASP A 232 -6.70 6.49 -14.60
N GLN A 233 -7.27 6.61 -15.80
CA GLN A 233 -6.58 6.41 -17.08
C GLN A 233 -5.73 7.62 -17.51
N SER A 234 -5.85 8.74 -16.80
CA SER A 234 -5.17 10.00 -17.08
C SER A 234 -4.14 10.39 -16.01
N SER A 235 -3.98 9.58 -14.98
CA SER A 235 -2.92 9.74 -13.97
C SER A 235 -1.63 9.03 -14.43
N PHE A 236 -0.50 9.37 -13.81
CA PHE A 236 0.63 8.46 -13.76
C PHE A 236 0.61 7.66 -12.46
N TYR A 237 1.28 6.51 -12.47
CA TYR A 237 1.47 5.66 -11.30
C TYR A 237 2.94 5.34 -11.11
N ASN A 238 3.38 5.34 -9.87
CA ASN A 238 4.69 4.86 -9.49
C ASN A 238 4.55 3.61 -8.62
N LEU A 239 5.43 2.64 -8.82
CA LEU A 239 5.54 1.45 -7.99
C LEU A 239 6.91 1.42 -7.32
N CYS A 240 6.93 1.10 -6.03
CA CYS A 240 8.14 0.80 -5.27
C CYS A 240 8.15 -0.68 -4.89
N MET A 241 9.08 -1.44 -5.48
CA MET A 241 9.10 -2.91 -5.46
C MET A 241 10.37 -3.44 -4.75
N PRO A 242 10.28 -3.88 -3.48
CA PRO A 242 11.46 -4.31 -2.69
C PRO A 242 12.16 -5.55 -3.26
N GLN A 243 13.48 -5.49 -3.45
CA GLN A 243 14.26 -6.55 -4.08
C GLN A 243 14.76 -7.59 -3.07
N THR A 244 13.83 -8.40 -2.56
CA THR A 244 14.05 -9.37 -1.46
C THR A 244 14.30 -10.80 -1.97
N ALA A 245 15.06 -10.98 -3.05
CA ALA A 245 15.44 -12.33 -3.47
C ALA A 245 16.76 -12.69 -2.79
N PRO A 246 16.91 -13.89 -2.19
CA PRO A 246 18.21 -14.32 -1.70
C PRO A 246 19.22 -14.34 -2.87
N PRO A 247 20.51 -14.06 -2.64
CA PRO A 247 21.53 -14.29 -3.66
C PRO A 247 21.38 -15.74 -4.14
N LYS A 248 21.48 -15.97 -5.45
CA LYS A 248 21.59 -17.35 -5.96
C LYS A 248 22.70 -18.01 -5.17
N MET A 249 22.38 -19.03 -4.37
CA MET A 249 23.42 -19.89 -3.83
C MET A 249 24.07 -20.52 -5.05
N ASN A 250 25.28 -20.07 -5.37
CA ASN A 250 26.13 -20.76 -6.32
C ASN A 250 26.40 -22.14 -5.69
N ILE A 251 25.63 -23.13 -6.14
CA ILE A 251 25.96 -24.52 -5.91
C ILE A 251 27.16 -24.77 -6.83
N ASN A 252 28.36 -24.64 -6.27
CA ASN A 252 29.57 -25.20 -6.87
C ASN A 252 29.51 -26.71 -6.83
#